data_AF-A0A7Y2F5B5-F1
#
_entry.id   AF-A0A7Y2F5B5-F1
#
_cell.length_a   1.000
_cell.length_b   1.000
_cell.length_c   1.000
_cell.angle_alpha   90.00
_cell.angle_beta   90.00
_cell.angle_gamma   90.00
#
_symmetry.space_group_name_H-M   'P 1'
#
loop_
_entity.id
_entity.type
_entity.pdbx_description
1 polymer ?
#
loop_
_entity_poly.entity_id
_entity_poly.type
_entity_poly.pdbx_seq_one_letter_code
_entity_poly.pdbx_strand_id
1 'polypeptide(L)'
;MGDRPMDDGTANQILGECLATYRQQTHAGLAARLDDSSYHHTPVDVIQGTSHNGVGYTIEISILWDDKNRRHIRVMADLTSSNRGCLFGFIPVLKPDVADDFIMAPDGTFIGE
;
A
#
# COMPACT_ATOMS: atom_id res chain seq x y z
N MET A 1 -14.75 -24.50 -10.18
CA MET A 1 -13.65 -24.40 -9.19
C MET A 1 -14.11 -23.39 -8.16
N GLY A 2 -14.21 -23.75 -6.88
CA GLY A 2 -14.69 -22.82 -5.86
C GLY A 2 -13.71 -21.67 -5.68
N ASP A 3 -14.17 -20.45 -5.95
CA ASP A 3 -13.45 -19.20 -5.71
C ASP A 3 -13.23 -19.06 -4.20
N ARG A 4 -12.03 -19.42 -3.73
CA ARG A 4 -11.67 -19.18 -2.33
C ARG A 4 -11.20 -17.73 -2.21
N PRO A 5 -11.72 -16.96 -1.25
CA PRO A 5 -11.14 -15.67 -0.92
C PRO A 5 -9.71 -15.88 -0.41
N MET A 6 -8.86 -14.87 -0.61
CA MET A 6 -7.55 -14.83 0.04
C MET A 6 -7.76 -14.83 1.55
N ASP A 7 -6.95 -15.60 2.30
CA ASP A 7 -7.00 -15.55 3.76
C ASP A 7 -6.25 -14.31 4.29
N ASP A 8 -6.72 -13.79 5.42
CA ASP A 8 -6.17 -12.58 6.01
C ASP A 8 -4.67 -12.72 6.33
N GLY A 9 -4.21 -13.90 6.73
CA GLY A 9 -2.79 -14.14 7.05
C GLY A 9 -1.88 -13.97 5.84
N THR A 10 -2.27 -14.58 4.72
CA THR A 10 -1.58 -14.43 3.43
C THR A 10 -1.61 -12.98 2.95
N ALA A 11 -2.76 -12.31 3.06
CA ALA A 11 -2.89 -10.91 2.66
C ALA A 11 -1.95 -10.00 3.48
N ASN A 12 -1.94 -10.16 4.81
CA ASN A 12 -1.04 -9.43 5.71
C ASN A 12 0.43 -9.71 5.40
N GLN A 13 0.79 -10.97 5.12
CA GLN A 13 2.18 -11.31 4.77
C GLN A 13 2.61 -10.62 3.47
N ILE A 14 1.80 -10.69 2.41
CA ILE A 14 2.10 -10.06 1.13
C ILE A 14 2.24 -8.54 1.29
N LEU A 15 1.33 -7.91 2.03
CA LEU A 15 1.39 -6.46 2.25
C LEU A 15 2.62 -6.07 3.09
N GLY A 16 2.93 -6.83 4.14
CA GLY A 16 4.11 -6.61 4.99
C GLY A 16 5.43 -6.77 4.23
N GLU A 17 5.54 -7.79 3.37
CA GLU A 17 6.70 -7.97 2.48
C GLU A 17 6.83 -6.78 1.51
N CYS A 18 5.71 -6.31 0.95
CA CYS A 18 5.70 -5.11 0.11
C CYS A 18 6.19 -3.88 0.88
N LEU A 19 5.62 -3.56 2.04
CA LEU A 19 6.03 -2.42 2.86
C LEU A 19 7.48 -2.53 3.33
N ALA A 20 7.98 -3.74 3.60
CA ALA A 20 9.39 -3.95 3.96
C ALA A 20 10.34 -3.46 2.85
N THR A 21 9.96 -3.54 1.57
CA THR A 21 10.77 -2.97 0.48
C THR A 21 10.80 -1.44 0.52
N TYR A 22 9.71 -0.78 0.91
CA TYR A 22 9.65 0.67 1.06
C TYR A 22 10.37 1.15 2.32
N ARG A 23 10.33 0.36 3.41
CA ARG A 23 11.10 0.62 4.64
C ARG A 23 12.61 0.60 4.41
N GLN A 24 13.09 -0.14 3.41
CA GLN A 24 14.51 -0.16 3.03
C GLN A 24 14.93 1.04 2.16
N GLN A 25 13.98 1.84 1.66
CA GLN A 25 14.29 3.04 0.91
C GLN A 25 14.78 4.15 1.85
N THR A 26 15.59 5.06 1.32
CA THR A 26 16.00 6.24 2.09
C THR A 26 14.89 7.29 2.08
N HIS A 27 14.80 8.05 3.17
CA HIS A 27 13.91 9.21 3.25
C HIS A 27 14.10 10.15 2.05
N ALA A 28 15.34 10.44 1.68
CA ALA A 28 15.67 11.30 0.54
C ALA A 28 15.14 10.74 -0.78
N GLY A 29 15.20 9.41 -0.98
CA GLY A 29 14.64 8.74 -2.15
C GLY A 29 13.12 8.90 -2.22
N LEU A 30 12.42 8.68 -1.12
CA LEU A 30 10.97 8.85 -1.03
C LEU A 30 10.56 10.33 -1.20
N ALA A 31 11.31 11.26 -0.61
CA ALA A 31 11.08 12.70 -0.74
C ALA A 31 11.23 13.17 -2.20
N ALA A 32 12.23 12.67 -2.91
CA ALA A 32 12.45 13.02 -4.32
C ALA A 32 11.24 12.62 -5.19
N ARG A 33 10.59 11.49 -4.89
CA ARG A 33 9.36 11.06 -5.59
C ARG A 33 8.18 12.02 -5.35
N LEU A 34 8.07 12.57 -4.14
CA LEU A 34 7.05 13.56 -3.79
C LEU A 34 7.33 14.93 -4.44
N ASP A 35 8.60 15.28 -4.59
CA ASP A 35 9.00 16.54 -5.22
C ASP A 35 8.85 16.47 -6.76
N ASP A 36 9.05 15.30 -7.38
CA ASP A 36 8.82 15.06 -8.82
C ASP A 36 7.33 15.02 -9.19
N SER A 37 6.45 14.71 -8.24
CA SER A 37 5.01 14.61 -8.46
C SER A 37 4.28 15.97 -8.48
N SER A 38 5.00 17.07 -8.72
CA SER A 38 4.57 18.45 -8.48
C SER A 38 3.42 18.97 -9.37
N TYR A 39 2.79 18.13 -10.21
CA TYR A 39 1.77 18.55 -11.16
C TYR A 39 0.52 17.64 -11.19
N HIS A 40 -0.14 17.44 -10.04
CA HIS A 40 -1.54 16.99 -9.90
C HIS A 40 -1.82 15.53 -9.49
N HIS A 41 -0.81 14.69 -9.22
CA HIS A 41 -1.06 13.32 -8.76
C HIS A 41 -0.11 12.94 -7.62
N THR A 42 -0.68 12.49 -6.50
CA THR A 42 0.08 11.77 -5.46
C THR A 42 0.76 10.56 -6.13
N PRO A 43 2.05 10.29 -5.87
CA PRO A 43 2.67 9.06 -6.36
C PRO A 43 1.89 7.84 -5.86
N VAL A 44 1.31 7.09 -6.80
CA VAL A 44 0.66 5.82 -6.53
C VAL A 44 1.40 4.75 -7.33
N ASP A 45 2.01 3.80 -6.62
CA ASP A 45 2.49 2.57 -7.23
C ASP A 45 1.37 1.54 -7.19
N VAL A 46 1.16 0.82 -8.30
CA VAL A 46 0.19 -0.27 -8.38
C VAL A 46 0.95 -1.56 -8.69
N ILE A 47 0.89 -2.51 -7.78
CA ILE A 47 1.52 -3.82 -7.91
C ILE A 47 0.43 -4.86 -8.07
N GLN A 48 0.48 -5.63 -9.16
CA GLN A 48 -0.43 -6.75 -9.38
C GLN A 48 0.32 -8.06 -9.18
N GLY A 49 -0.35 -9.03 -8.58
CA GLY A 49 0.24 -10.35 -8.38
C GLY A 49 -0.81 -11.44 -8.24
N THR A 50 -0.31 -12.66 -8.12
CA THR A 50 -1.12 -13.85 -7.87
C THR A 50 -0.53 -14.57 -6.69
N SER A 51 -1.34 -14.80 -5.66
CA SER A 51 -0.93 -15.56 -4.48
C SER A 51 -0.71 -17.04 -4.81
N HIS A 52 -0.05 -17.78 -3.91
CA HIS A 52 0.30 -19.19 -4.10
C HIS A 52 -0.91 -20.13 -4.30
N ASN A 53 -2.11 -19.70 -3.90
CA ASN A 53 -3.35 -20.45 -4.08
C ASN A 53 -4.11 -20.06 -5.37
N GLY A 54 -3.53 -19.19 -6.19
CA GLY A 54 -4.09 -18.74 -7.48
C GLY A 54 -5.00 -17.51 -7.39
N VAL A 55 -5.19 -16.91 -6.20
CA VAL A 55 -6.01 -15.69 -6.06
C VAL A 55 -5.20 -14.47 -6.49
N GLY A 56 -5.71 -13.74 -7.49
CA GLY A 56 -5.14 -12.47 -7.94
C GLY A 56 -5.32 -11.37 -6.90
N TYR A 57 -4.38 -10.44 -6.86
CA TYR A 57 -4.44 -9.28 -5.97
C TYR A 57 -3.81 -8.05 -6.63
N THR A 58 -4.21 -6.89 -6.12
CA THR A 58 -3.64 -5.58 -6.42
C THR A 58 -3.23 -4.94 -5.10
N ILE A 59 -2.02 -4.39 -5.04
CA ILE A 59 -1.55 -3.53 -3.97
C ILE A 59 -1.44 -2.12 -4.53
N GLU A 60 -2.06 -1.15 -3.87
CA GLU A 60 -1.92 0.27 -4.16
C GLU A 60 -1.06 0.89 -3.07
N ILE A 61 0.05 1.53 -3.44
CA ILE A 61 0.97 2.19 -2.50
C ILE A 61 0.93 3.69 -2.75
N SER A 62 0.53 4.45 -1.74
CA SER A 62 0.50 5.91 -1.77
C SER A 62 1.60 6.48 -0.88
N ILE A 63 2.42 7.37 -1.45
CA ILE A 63 3.45 8.11 -0.70
C ILE A 63 2.98 9.55 -0.57
N LEU A 64 2.98 10.10 0.65
CA LEU A 64 2.58 11.49 0.90
C LEU A 64 3.37 12.14 2.04
N TRP A 65 3.31 13.47 2.12
CA TRP A 65 3.80 14.21 3.28
C TRP A 65 2.82 14.04 4.44
N ASP A 66 3.27 13.40 5.52
CA ASP A 66 2.52 13.28 6.77
C ASP A 66 2.51 14.63 7.52
N ASP A 67 3.70 15.16 7.75
CA ASP A 67 3.95 16.49 8.26
C ASP A 67 5.02 17.13 7.37
N LYS A 68 4.58 17.98 6.44
CA LYS A 68 5.47 18.65 5.50
C LYS A 68 6.47 19.59 6.20
N ASN A 69 6.09 20.19 7.33
CA ASN A 69 6.97 21.11 8.08
C ASN A 69 8.09 20.34 8.77
N ARG A 70 7.77 19.16 9.32
CA ARG A 70 8.78 18.24 9.89
C ARG A 70 9.42 17.32 8.85
N ARG A 71 8.97 17.41 7.59
CA ARG A 71 9.41 16.56 6.48
C ARG A 71 9.19 15.07 6.78
N HIS A 72 8.14 14.71 7.51
CA HIS A 72 7.76 13.31 7.72
C HIS A 72 7.03 12.77 6.48
N ILE A 73 7.38 11.56 6.06
CA ILE A 73 6.76 10.89 4.91
C ILE A 73 5.92 9.73 5.44
N ARG A 74 4.67 9.64 4.97
CA ARG A 74 3.83 8.46 5.17
C ARG A 74 3.82 7.63 3.89
N VAL A 75 3.99 6.32 4.05
CA VAL A 75 3.76 5.33 3.00
C VAL A 75 2.59 4.48 3.45
N MET A 76 1.51 4.50 2.68
CA MET A 76 0.31 3.70 2.92
C MET A 76 0.22 2.65 1.84
N ALA A 77 -0.15 1.42 2.19
CA ALA A 77 -0.37 0.36 1.23
C ALA A 77 -1.69 -0.35 1.51
N ASP A 78 -2.47 -0.55 0.45
CA ASP A 78 -3.78 -1.20 0.47
C ASP A 78 -3.73 -2.43 -0.45
N LEU A 79 -4.07 -3.61 0.06
CA LEU A 79 -4.21 -4.83 -0.74
C LEU A 79 -5.67 -5.16 -0.97
N THR A 80 -6.04 -5.39 -2.23
CA THR A 80 -7.36 -5.87 -2.64
C THR A 80 -7.22 -7.11 -3.51
N SER A 81 -7.84 -8.21 -3.10
CA SER A 81 -7.98 -9.43 -3.88
C SER A 81 -9.04 -9.27 -4.97
N SER A 82 -8.78 -9.84 -6.14
CA SER A 82 -9.65 -9.72 -7.32
C SER A 82 -10.96 -10.51 -7.20
N ASN A 83 -11.18 -11.21 -6.09
CA ASN A 83 -12.25 -12.18 -5.90
C ASN A 83 -13.42 -11.69 -5.05
N ARG A 84 -13.56 -10.37 -4.87
CA ARG A 84 -14.67 -9.82 -4.11
C ARG A 84 -15.93 -9.81 -4.97
N GLY A 85 -16.80 -10.79 -4.72
CA GLY A 85 -18.18 -10.77 -5.20
C GLY A 85 -18.84 -9.44 -4.82
N CYS A 86 -19.52 -8.83 -5.80
CA CYS A 86 -20.21 -7.56 -5.61
C CYS A 86 -21.32 -7.72 -4.56
N LEU A 87 -21.10 -7.20 -3.34
CA LEU A 87 -22.15 -7.12 -2.33
C LEU A 87 -23.22 -6.13 -2.82
N PHE A 88 -24.35 -6.65 -3.29
CA PHE A 88 -25.55 -5.90 -3.67
C PHE A 88 -25.43 -4.95 -4.87
N GLY A 89 -24.77 -5.39 -5.95
CA GLY A 89 -25.11 -5.00 -7.33
C GLY A 89 -24.92 -3.56 -7.80
N PHE A 90 -24.67 -2.55 -6.95
CA PHE A 90 -24.59 -1.16 -7.41
C PHE A 90 -23.60 -0.24 -6.68
N ILE A 91 -22.85 -0.72 -5.68
CA ILE A 91 -21.81 0.10 -5.05
C ILE A 91 -20.53 -0.74 -4.90
N PRO A 92 -19.47 -0.47 -5.67
CA PRO A 92 -18.16 -1.07 -5.40
C PRO A 92 -17.65 -0.52 -4.07
N VAL A 93 -17.84 -1.28 -2.99
CA VAL A 93 -17.17 -1.01 -1.72
C VAL A 93 -15.73 -1.51 -1.88
N LEU A 94 -14.88 -0.66 -2.44
CA LEU A 94 -13.41 -0.77 -2.48
C LEU A 94 -12.83 -0.61 -1.07
N LYS A 95 -13.31 -1.39 -0.11
CA LYS A 95 -12.59 -1.54 1.16
C LYS A 95 -11.39 -2.44 0.86
N PRO A 96 -10.15 -2.11 1.23
CA PRO A 96 -9.06 -3.08 1.11
C PRO A 96 -9.34 -4.35 1.94
N ASP A 97 -8.74 -5.48 1.56
CA ASP A 97 -8.68 -6.68 2.40
C ASP A 97 -7.80 -6.43 3.62
N VAL A 98 -6.66 -5.81 3.39
CA VAL A 98 -5.75 -5.34 4.43
C VAL A 98 -5.13 -4.02 4.00
N ALA A 99 -4.95 -3.14 4.98
CA ALA A 99 -4.27 -1.86 4.84
C ALA A 99 -3.23 -1.76 5.95
N ASP A 100 -2.08 -1.19 5.64
CA ASP A 100 -1.01 -0.93 6.60
C ASP A 100 -0.20 0.30 6.15
N ASP A 101 0.40 0.99 7.10
CA ASP A 101 1.16 2.21 6.85
C ASP A 101 2.34 2.37 7.78
N PHE A 102 3.31 3.19 7.37
CA PHE A 102 4.38 3.64 8.24
C PHE A 102 4.73 5.09 7.97
N ILE A 103 5.30 5.74 8.99
CA ILE A 103 5.79 7.11 8.92
C ILE A 103 7.30 7.10 9.11
N MET A 104 8.03 7.70 8.16
CA MET A 104 9.48 7.85 8.20
C MET A 104 9.87 9.31 8.42
N ALA A 105 10.69 9.55 9.43
CA ALA A 105 11.31 10.84 9.72
C ALA A 105 12.52 11.11 8.81
N PRO A 106 13.00 12.36 8.69
CA PRO A 106 14.16 12.71 7.86
C PRO A 106 15.47 12.00 8.20
N ASP A 107 15.63 11.56 9.45
CA ASP A 107 16.78 10.78 9.91
C ASP A 107 16.67 9.28 9.60
N GLY A 108 15.58 8.86 8.95
CA GLY A 108 15.29 7.48 8.61
C GLY A 108 14.65 6.66 9.73
N THR A 109 14.35 7.27 10.88
CA THR A 109 13.63 6.59 11.96
C THR A 109 12.14 6.44 11.62
N PHE A 110 11.51 5.40 12.16
CA PHE A 110 10.08 5.17 12.02
C PHE A 110 9.31 5.67 13.25
N ILE A 111 8.16 6.31 13.01
CA ILE A 111 7.35 6.94 14.07
C ILE A 111 6.08 6.14 14.30
N GLY A 112 5.79 5.82 15.58
CA GLY A 112 4.52 5.23 15.99
C GLY A 112 4.44 3.70 15.88
N GLU A 113 5.59 3.04 15.72
CA GLU A 113 5.72 1.57 15.71
C GLU A 113 5.81 0.96 17.10
#